data_AF-A0A922JCT0-F1
#
_entry.id   AF-A0A922JCT0-F1
#
_cell.length_a   1.000
_cell.length_b   1.000
_cell.length_c   1.000
_cell.angle_alpha   90.00
_cell.angle_beta   90.00
_cell.angle_gamma   90.00
#
_symmetry.space_group_name_H-M   'P 1'
#
loop_
_entity.id
_entity.type
_entity.pdbx_description
1 polymer ?
#
loop_
_entity_poly.entity_id
_entity_poly.type
_entity_poly.pdbx_seq_one_letter_code
_entity_poly.pdbx_strand_id
1 'polypeptide(L)'
;MVQRFSDECSRFVPASDILLMWLTHQSYPTLYAEDLKEMEGDMGKVVTVWESVKEKEVKETKMLWETAFDQPYEKAGGEIALKSEITASVKSPVHWEVSDTDVNTKYKSMLPRFLLEVCLFVKLNLATQQNVKWEFLRLRMLRGHKELKLDKSISNFHYDSWQKSWNLCCEFGTKGVVLEIFRQGGHCFKGSSLQGTVTFHWNELLRAPSQTLEREVSQQVRIVASITPPVQAPYLLKCVPDRVTDDSGAMISDLILRMNRYRPQEGRWLSKTVLDHARRECFVVRMRVGGGFWRRGGETPSPVKWEDRIIEIREGSWSYVAGSIGRAPEKVIATATPKEPPEQWKAAWNFSTGDELMIGWESSTSISSLCFYLGNQASPESSVKLLKGRKMHYQVKNIKSESKDEEIQNQNEEDEDGEEDEEEEGFVTIVRFTEENPTGKATALLNWKLLVAELLAEEDAALALLLCLSILISVSKMKKEDLGCLLTRRRLKEAKLGARDWGSVTLHPSSYSSSISSPHLQPWYWNAKAVLMGTDGADLITRQPALNYSPVEGSDDLYKRGILK
;
A
#
# COMPACT_ATOMS: atom_id res chain seq x y z
N MET A 1 7.69 -33.14 -36.95
CA MET A 1 7.36 -33.41 -35.53
C MET A 1 5.97 -32.85 -35.12
N VAL A 2 5.26 -32.15 -36.01
CA VAL A 2 3.91 -31.57 -35.74
C VAL A 2 2.77 -32.61 -35.87
N GLN A 3 2.95 -33.66 -36.68
CA GLN A 3 1.92 -34.66 -37.00
C GLN A 3 1.49 -35.62 -35.85
N ARG A 4 2.03 -35.49 -34.63
CA ARG A 4 1.67 -36.40 -33.51
C ARG A 4 0.67 -35.82 -32.50
N PHE A 5 0.33 -34.53 -32.58
CA PHE A 5 -0.52 -33.87 -31.59
C PHE A 5 -1.92 -33.51 -32.13
N SER A 6 -2.19 -33.79 -33.41
CA SER A 6 -3.43 -33.41 -34.09
C SER A 6 -4.68 -34.10 -33.54
N ASP A 7 -4.53 -35.21 -32.82
CA ASP A 7 -5.64 -36.10 -32.44
C ASP A 7 -6.07 -35.96 -30.95
N GLU A 8 -5.26 -35.31 -30.11
CA GLU A 8 -5.52 -35.23 -28.65
C GLU A 8 -6.24 -33.95 -28.21
N CYS A 9 -6.18 -32.86 -28.99
CA CYS A 9 -6.84 -31.59 -28.64
C CYS A 9 -7.71 -31.06 -29.78
N SER A 10 -8.93 -30.68 -29.43
CA SER A 10 -9.92 -30.18 -30.38
C SER A 10 -9.64 -28.72 -30.81
N ARG A 11 -9.14 -27.89 -29.89
CA ARG A 11 -8.78 -26.48 -30.11
C ARG A 11 -7.60 -26.03 -29.24
N PHE A 12 -6.59 -25.42 -29.85
CA PHE A 12 -5.40 -24.89 -29.21
C PHE A 12 -5.58 -23.42 -28.85
N VAL A 13 -5.27 -23.09 -27.60
CA VAL A 13 -5.23 -21.70 -27.14
C VAL A 13 -3.77 -21.22 -27.25
N PRO A 14 -3.42 -20.33 -28.21
CA PRO A 14 -2.06 -19.83 -28.28
C PRO A 14 -1.77 -18.91 -27.10
N ALA A 15 -0.51 -18.89 -26.68
CA ALA A 15 -0.05 -17.97 -25.65
C ALA A 15 0.05 -16.54 -26.22
N SER A 16 0.12 -15.52 -25.37
CA SER A 16 -0.08 -14.12 -25.80
C SER A 16 0.99 -13.60 -26.76
N ASP A 17 2.23 -14.04 -26.60
CA ASP A 17 3.34 -13.73 -27.51
C ASP A 17 3.12 -14.36 -28.89
N ILE A 18 2.72 -15.64 -28.93
CA ILE A 18 2.37 -16.35 -30.17
C ILE A 18 1.17 -15.67 -30.85
N LEU A 19 0.16 -15.28 -30.08
CA LEU A 19 -1.01 -14.58 -30.59
C LEU A 19 -0.64 -13.20 -31.17
N LEU A 20 0.25 -12.45 -30.49
CA LEU A 20 0.75 -11.17 -30.98
C LEU A 20 1.56 -11.34 -32.27
N MET A 21 2.45 -12.34 -32.33
CA MET A 21 3.20 -12.67 -33.55
C MET A 21 2.26 -13.03 -34.69
N TRP A 22 1.23 -13.83 -34.41
CA TRP A 22 0.24 -14.25 -35.40
C TRP A 22 -0.58 -13.05 -35.91
N LEU A 23 -1.08 -12.19 -35.02
CA LEU A 23 -1.76 -10.95 -35.40
C LEU A 23 -0.88 -10.03 -36.25
N THR A 24 0.39 -9.91 -35.87
CA THR A 24 1.37 -9.12 -36.63
C THR A 24 1.54 -9.72 -38.03
N HIS A 25 1.62 -11.04 -38.15
CA HIS A 25 1.72 -11.71 -39.44
C HIS A 25 0.44 -11.55 -40.28
N GLN A 26 -0.74 -11.61 -39.67
CA GLN A 26 -2.03 -11.34 -40.33
C GLN A 26 -2.12 -9.93 -40.93
N SER A 27 -1.35 -8.96 -40.43
CA SER A 27 -1.28 -7.62 -41.02
C SER A 27 -0.57 -7.57 -42.39
N TYR A 28 0.06 -8.67 -42.83
CA TYR A 28 0.68 -8.85 -44.14
C TYR A 28 -0.05 -9.93 -44.97
N PRO A 29 -1.23 -9.63 -45.53
CA PRO A 29 -2.18 -10.63 -46.00
C PRO A 29 -1.66 -11.52 -47.14
N THR A 30 -0.81 -11.01 -48.03
CA THR A 30 -0.24 -11.80 -49.15
C THR A 30 0.73 -12.86 -48.65
N LEU A 31 1.65 -12.48 -47.78
CA LEU A 31 2.62 -13.39 -47.17
C LEU A 31 1.90 -14.39 -46.25
N TYR A 32 0.96 -13.91 -45.44
CA TYR A 32 0.13 -14.76 -44.60
C TYR A 32 -0.63 -15.81 -45.40
N ALA A 33 -1.26 -15.43 -46.51
CA ALA A 33 -1.99 -16.36 -47.37
C ALA A 33 -1.06 -17.36 -48.10
N GLU A 34 0.18 -17.01 -48.38
CA GLU A 34 1.18 -17.93 -48.94
C GLU A 34 1.67 -18.92 -47.88
N ASP A 35 2.04 -18.45 -46.70
CA ASP A 35 2.54 -19.27 -45.59
C ASP A 35 1.47 -20.23 -45.05
N LEU A 36 0.18 -19.86 -45.15
CA LEU A 36 -0.94 -20.70 -44.75
C LEU A 36 -1.24 -21.89 -45.67
N LYS A 37 -0.81 -21.86 -46.94
CA LYS A 37 -1.09 -22.95 -47.90
C LYS A 37 -0.50 -24.29 -47.45
N GLU A 38 0.58 -24.28 -46.67
CA GLU A 38 1.22 -25.49 -46.15
C GLU A 38 0.61 -26.00 -44.84
N MET A 39 -0.25 -25.20 -44.18
CA MET A 39 -0.90 -25.53 -42.91
C MET A 39 -2.44 -25.63 -43.03
N GLU A 40 -2.92 -25.80 -44.26
CA GLU A 40 -4.34 -25.85 -44.60
C GLU A 40 -5.00 -27.09 -43.96
N GLY A 41 -5.76 -26.86 -42.88
CA GLY A 41 -6.47 -27.90 -42.10
C GLY A 41 -6.20 -27.86 -40.60
N ASP A 42 -4.97 -27.51 -40.18
CA ASP A 42 -4.59 -27.45 -38.76
C ASP A 42 -4.93 -26.09 -38.12
N MET A 43 -4.96 -25.02 -38.92
CA MET A 43 -5.25 -23.66 -38.44
C MET A 43 -6.67 -23.48 -37.92
N GLY A 44 -7.63 -24.31 -38.37
CA GLY A 44 -9.01 -24.30 -37.84
C GLY A 44 -9.11 -24.74 -36.38
N LYS A 45 -8.04 -25.34 -35.82
CA LYS A 45 -7.96 -25.72 -34.42
C LYS A 45 -7.38 -24.61 -33.54
N VAL A 46 -6.76 -23.56 -34.07
CA VAL A 46 -6.14 -22.52 -33.25
C VAL A 46 -7.17 -21.42 -32.95
N VAL A 47 -7.37 -21.14 -31.67
CA VAL A 47 -8.29 -20.09 -31.21
C VAL A 47 -7.75 -18.71 -31.57
N THR A 48 -8.56 -17.91 -32.25
CA THR A 48 -8.24 -16.52 -32.61
C THR A 48 -8.63 -15.53 -31.50
N VAL A 49 -8.11 -14.30 -31.57
CA VAL A 49 -8.35 -13.23 -30.56
C VAL A 49 -9.83 -12.96 -30.30
N TRP A 50 -10.68 -13.14 -31.31
CA TRP A 50 -12.08 -12.76 -31.29
C TRP A 50 -13.01 -13.92 -30.92
N GLU A 51 -12.46 -15.10 -30.67
CA GLU A 51 -13.21 -16.30 -30.34
C GLU A 51 -13.30 -16.50 -28.83
N SER A 52 -14.50 -16.87 -28.37
CA SER A 52 -14.72 -17.29 -27.00
C SER A 52 -14.01 -18.61 -26.72
N VAL A 53 -13.33 -18.69 -25.57
CA VAL A 53 -12.53 -19.85 -25.19
C VAL A 53 -13.22 -20.59 -24.06
N LYS A 54 -13.45 -21.90 -24.25
CA LYS A 54 -14.01 -22.73 -23.18
C LYS A 54 -12.92 -23.12 -22.19
N GLU A 55 -13.26 -23.18 -20.90
CA GLU A 55 -12.32 -23.60 -19.85
C GLU A 55 -11.68 -24.98 -20.13
N LYS A 56 -12.44 -25.88 -20.76
CA LYS A 56 -11.95 -27.20 -21.19
C LYS A 56 -10.81 -27.10 -22.21
N GLU A 57 -10.90 -26.19 -23.18
CA GLU A 57 -9.89 -26.00 -24.25
C GLU A 57 -8.57 -25.48 -23.66
N VAL A 58 -8.66 -24.60 -22.66
CA VAL A 58 -7.48 -24.13 -21.90
C VAL A 58 -6.86 -25.27 -21.10
N LYS A 59 -7.67 -26.11 -20.45
CA LYS A 59 -7.16 -27.28 -19.70
C LYS A 59 -6.47 -28.29 -20.62
N GLU A 60 -7.07 -28.60 -21.76
CA GLU A 60 -6.47 -29.50 -22.78
C GLU A 60 -5.13 -28.94 -23.28
N THR A 61 -5.11 -27.65 -23.64
CA THR A 61 -3.87 -26.97 -24.08
C THR A 61 -2.80 -26.97 -22.98
N LYS A 62 -3.18 -26.69 -21.73
CA LYS A 62 -2.27 -26.72 -20.58
C LYS A 62 -1.66 -28.10 -20.37
N MET A 63 -2.47 -29.16 -20.44
CA MET A 63 -2.00 -30.54 -20.31
C MET A 63 -1.00 -30.91 -21.42
N LEU A 64 -1.29 -30.52 -22.66
CA LEU A 64 -0.37 -30.74 -23.78
C LEU A 64 0.95 -29.98 -23.61
N TRP A 65 0.88 -28.71 -23.20
CA TRP A 65 2.05 -27.89 -22.95
C TRP A 65 2.94 -28.48 -21.85
N GLU A 66 2.34 -28.89 -20.73
CA GLU A 66 3.07 -29.51 -19.63
C GLU A 66 3.68 -30.86 -20.04
N THR A 67 2.98 -31.64 -20.88
CA THR A 67 3.52 -32.90 -21.41
C THR A 67 4.70 -32.67 -22.35
N ALA A 68 4.63 -31.63 -23.19
CA ALA A 68 5.66 -31.35 -24.19
C ALA A 68 6.90 -30.66 -23.60
N PHE A 69 6.71 -29.73 -22.66
CA PHE A 69 7.77 -28.83 -22.20
C PHE A 69 8.09 -28.96 -20.70
N ASP A 70 7.25 -29.66 -19.92
CA ASP A 70 7.35 -29.77 -18.46
C ASP A 70 7.49 -28.41 -17.75
N GLN A 71 6.85 -27.37 -18.30
CA GLN A 71 6.81 -26.02 -17.75
C GLN A 71 5.35 -25.56 -17.54
N PRO A 72 5.07 -24.66 -16.59
CA PRO A 72 3.74 -24.08 -16.43
C PRO A 72 3.31 -23.34 -17.69
N TYR A 73 2.12 -23.65 -18.23
CA TYR A 73 1.58 -23.01 -19.43
C TYR A 73 1.31 -21.51 -19.24
N GLU A 74 0.90 -21.11 -18.03
CA GLU A 74 0.62 -19.71 -17.69
C GLU A 74 1.86 -18.81 -17.85
N LYS A 75 3.07 -19.37 -17.75
CA LYS A 75 4.34 -18.67 -18.00
C LYS A 75 4.42 -18.10 -19.42
N ALA A 76 3.85 -18.79 -20.40
CA ALA A 76 3.83 -18.33 -21.79
C ALA A 76 2.81 -17.20 -22.03
N GLY A 77 2.00 -16.84 -21.03
CA GLY A 77 0.92 -15.86 -21.19
C GLY A 77 -0.37 -16.46 -21.72
N GLY A 78 -0.60 -17.76 -21.53
CA GLY A 78 -1.84 -18.44 -21.94
C GLY A 78 -3.10 -18.07 -21.14
N GLU A 79 -2.95 -17.38 -20.00
CA GLU A 79 -4.06 -17.01 -19.11
C GLU A 79 -4.85 -15.78 -19.62
N ILE A 80 -4.33 -15.03 -20.60
CA ILE A 80 -4.96 -13.79 -21.11
C ILE A 80 -6.21 -14.10 -21.95
N ALA A 81 -6.22 -15.20 -22.70
CA ALA A 81 -7.36 -15.58 -23.55
C ALA A 81 -8.65 -15.88 -22.75
N LEU A 82 -8.53 -16.33 -21.50
CA LEU A 82 -9.68 -16.62 -20.63
C LEU A 82 -10.30 -15.35 -20.01
N LYS A 83 -9.52 -14.25 -19.92
CA LYS A 83 -9.91 -13.00 -19.23
C LYS A 83 -10.83 -12.11 -20.05
N SER A 84 -11.10 -12.45 -21.32
CA SER A 84 -11.91 -11.61 -22.21
C SER A 84 -13.42 -11.72 -21.99
N GLU A 85 -13.95 -12.78 -21.36
CA GLU A 85 -15.41 -12.99 -21.29
C GLU A 85 -16.03 -13.38 -19.94
N ILE A 86 -15.35 -14.08 -19.02
CA ILE A 86 -16.08 -14.80 -17.94
C ILE A 86 -15.94 -14.20 -16.53
N THR A 87 -15.02 -13.27 -16.30
CA THR A 87 -14.94 -12.57 -15.01
C THR A 87 -14.52 -11.13 -15.26
N ALA A 88 -15.32 -10.18 -14.77
CA ALA A 88 -14.90 -8.78 -14.63
C ALA A 88 -13.44 -8.78 -14.21
N SER A 89 -12.55 -8.24 -15.06
CA SER A 89 -11.10 -8.38 -14.89
C SER A 89 -10.79 -8.20 -13.41
N VAL A 90 -10.26 -9.23 -12.75
CA VAL A 90 -9.84 -9.10 -11.35
C VAL A 90 -8.73 -8.05 -11.39
N LYS A 91 -9.13 -6.80 -11.14
CA LYS A 91 -8.27 -5.64 -11.31
C LYS A 91 -7.09 -5.86 -10.37
N SER A 92 -5.87 -5.72 -10.90
CA SER A 92 -4.68 -5.79 -10.07
C SER A 92 -4.89 -4.89 -8.85
N PRO A 93 -4.66 -5.38 -7.62
CA PRO A 93 -4.81 -4.57 -6.41
C PRO A 93 -3.74 -3.48 -6.33
N VAL A 94 -2.72 -3.56 -7.18
CA VAL A 94 -1.60 -2.60 -7.27
C VAL A 94 -1.71 -1.82 -8.58
N HIS A 95 -1.59 -0.50 -8.46
CA HIS A 95 -1.49 0.41 -9.59
C HIS A 95 -0.10 0.33 -10.21
N TRP A 96 -0.01 -0.03 -11.49
CA TRP A 96 1.24 -0.33 -12.20
C TRP A 96 1.66 0.76 -13.20
N GLU A 97 1.04 1.95 -13.18
CA GLU A 97 1.44 3.02 -14.10
C GLU A 97 2.85 3.51 -13.79
N VAL A 98 3.70 3.45 -14.81
CA VAL A 98 5.05 3.98 -14.78
C VAL A 98 4.97 5.48 -15.03
N SER A 99 5.63 6.27 -14.18
CA SER A 99 5.88 7.69 -14.45
C SER A 99 7.36 7.85 -14.78
N ASP A 100 7.65 8.62 -15.83
CA ASP A 100 9.03 8.96 -16.22
C ASP A 100 9.64 10.03 -15.30
N THR A 101 8.83 10.62 -14.42
CA THR A 101 9.22 11.71 -13.52
C THR A 101 9.01 11.36 -12.06
N ASP A 102 10.04 11.63 -11.25
CA ASP A 102 9.99 11.51 -9.81
C ASP A 102 10.43 12.82 -9.14
N VAL A 103 9.44 13.61 -8.74
CA VAL A 103 9.65 14.93 -8.11
C VAL A 103 10.19 14.82 -6.68
N ASN A 104 10.11 13.63 -6.08
CA ASN A 104 10.47 13.39 -4.69
C ASN A 104 11.96 13.04 -4.52
N THR A 105 12.68 12.77 -5.61
CA THR A 105 14.14 12.59 -5.60
C THR A 105 14.93 13.76 -5.03
N LYS A 106 14.33 14.96 -4.99
CA LYS A 106 14.90 16.15 -4.34
C LYS A 106 15.01 16.02 -2.81
N TYR A 107 14.24 15.12 -2.19
CA TYR A 107 14.29 14.82 -0.76
C TYR A 107 15.23 13.64 -0.51
N LYS A 108 16.41 13.91 0.04
CA LYS A 108 17.45 12.88 0.29
C LYS A 108 17.02 11.84 1.32
N SER A 109 16.07 12.19 2.19
CA SER A 109 15.53 11.31 3.20
C SER A 109 14.46 10.34 2.68
N MET A 110 13.96 10.55 1.45
CA MET A 110 13.03 9.62 0.79
C MET A 110 13.77 8.69 -0.14
N LEU A 111 13.31 7.45 -0.22
CA LEU A 111 13.86 6.44 -1.11
C LEU A 111 12.75 5.84 -1.98
N PRO A 112 12.92 5.82 -3.32
CA PRO A 112 11.93 5.25 -4.22
C PRO A 112 11.71 3.78 -3.90
N ARG A 113 10.46 3.35 -4.07
CA ARG A 113 10.02 1.97 -3.85
C ARG A 113 9.89 1.29 -5.19
N PHE A 114 10.30 0.04 -5.28
CA PHE A 114 10.14 -0.76 -6.49
C PHE A 114 9.38 -2.04 -6.16
N LEU A 115 8.30 -2.31 -6.89
CA LEU A 115 7.51 -3.54 -6.78
C LEU A 115 7.78 -4.43 -7.99
N LEU A 116 7.68 -5.74 -7.78
CA LEU A 116 7.68 -6.76 -8.82
C LEU A 116 6.53 -7.73 -8.54
N GLU A 117 5.94 -8.28 -9.60
CA GLU A 117 5.00 -9.39 -9.48
C GLU A 117 5.80 -10.69 -9.41
N VAL A 118 5.40 -11.61 -8.53
CA VAL A 118 6.03 -12.91 -8.29
C VAL A 118 4.96 -13.98 -8.45
N CYS A 119 5.16 -14.87 -9.41
CA CYS A 119 4.36 -16.07 -9.56
C CYS A 119 5.19 -17.29 -9.15
N LEU A 120 4.64 -18.10 -8.25
CA LEU A 120 5.21 -19.37 -7.81
C LEU A 120 4.33 -20.52 -8.25
N PHE A 121 4.92 -21.44 -9.02
CA PHE A 121 4.30 -22.68 -9.46
C PHE A 121 4.95 -23.85 -8.73
N VAL A 122 4.12 -24.81 -8.33
CA VAL A 122 4.55 -25.98 -7.57
C VAL A 122 4.06 -27.23 -8.29
N LYS A 123 4.94 -28.24 -8.36
CA LYS A 123 4.65 -29.58 -8.87
C LYS A 123 5.27 -30.60 -7.91
N LEU A 124 4.50 -31.61 -7.50
CA LEU A 124 5.02 -32.69 -6.67
C LEU A 124 5.71 -33.74 -7.54
N ASN A 125 6.73 -34.40 -7.00
CA ASN A 125 7.36 -35.52 -7.67
C ASN A 125 6.61 -36.83 -7.37
N LEU A 126 6.42 -37.63 -8.41
CA LEU A 126 5.79 -38.96 -8.34
C LEU A 126 6.54 -39.97 -7.44
N ALA A 127 7.87 -39.81 -7.28
CA ALA A 127 8.72 -40.78 -6.57
C ALA A 127 8.49 -40.84 -5.04
N THR A 128 7.69 -39.93 -4.48
CA THR A 128 7.58 -39.68 -3.03
C THR A 128 6.17 -39.84 -2.47
N GLN A 129 5.36 -40.76 -3.02
CA GLN A 129 3.96 -41.02 -2.63
C GLN A 129 3.72 -41.42 -1.15
N GLN A 130 4.74 -41.49 -0.29
CA GLN A 130 4.58 -41.88 1.11
C GLN A 130 4.42 -40.67 2.05
N ASN A 131 3.23 -40.59 2.66
CA ASN A 131 2.90 -39.80 3.87
C ASN A 131 2.82 -38.26 3.75
N VAL A 132 2.21 -37.76 2.67
CA VAL A 132 2.02 -36.32 2.38
C VAL A 132 0.99 -35.62 3.31
N LYS A 133 0.15 -36.38 4.03
CA LYS A 133 -1.00 -35.84 4.80
C LYS A 133 -0.61 -34.90 5.95
N TRP A 134 0.64 -34.96 6.40
CA TRP A 134 1.15 -34.17 7.53
C TRP A 134 2.17 -33.12 7.11
N GLU A 135 2.30 -32.85 5.82
CA GLU A 135 3.30 -31.92 5.32
C GLU A 135 2.66 -30.66 4.73
N PHE A 136 3.31 -29.52 4.98
CA PHE A 136 2.88 -28.25 4.43
C PHE A 136 4.09 -27.44 3.94
N LEU A 137 3.85 -26.68 2.88
CA LEU A 137 4.79 -25.74 2.31
C LEU A 137 4.53 -24.36 2.92
N ARG A 138 5.56 -23.75 3.47
CA ARG A 138 5.52 -22.42 4.06
C ARG A 138 6.33 -21.46 3.20
N LEU A 139 5.69 -20.36 2.80
CA LEU A 139 6.33 -19.23 2.14
C LEU A 139 6.63 -18.13 3.16
N ARG A 140 7.84 -17.57 3.06
CA ARG A 140 8.33 -16.41 3.83
C ARG A 140 9.06 -15.43 2.93
N MET A 141 9.20 -14.20 3.39
CA MET A 141 10.09 -13.22 2.79
C MET A 141 11.51 -13.36 3.34
N LEU A 142 12.51 -13.22 2.47
CA LEU A 142 13.92 -13.30 2.84
C LEU A 142 14.34 -12.12 3.73
N ARG A 143 13.91 -10.92 3.38
CA ARG A 143 14.08 -9.67 4.13
C ARG A 143 12.79 -8.86 4.04
N GLY A 144 12.57 -7.94 4.98
CA GLY A 144 11.33 -7.18 5.05
C GLY A 144 10.15 -8.10 5.41
N HIS A 145 9.15 -7.57 6.09
CA HIS A 145 7.95 -8.35 6.43
C HIS A 145 8.21 -9.77 7.00
N LYS A 146 9.23 -9.94 7.87
CA LYS A 146 9.70 -11.23 8.38
C LYS A 146 8.66 -12.04 9.16
N GLU A 147 7.61 -11.38 9.63
CA GLU A 147 6.51 -12.05 10.32
C GLU A 147 5.53 -12.76 9.36
N LEU A 148 5.61 -12.47 8.05
CA LEU A 148 4.78 -13.14 7.05
C LEU A 148 5.10 -14.62 6.96
N LYS A 149 4.07 -15.44 7.13
CA LYS A 149 4.11 -16.89 6.91
C LYS A 149 2.83 -17.29 6.19
N LEU A 150 2.97 -17.78 4.96
CA LEU A 150 1.85 -18.32 4.19
C LEU A 150 2.02 -19.82 4.07
N ASP A 151 1.09 -20.57 4.65
CA ASP A 151 1.16 -22.02 4.70
C ASP A 151 0.13 -22.62 3.72
N LYS A 152 0.56 -23.61 2.93
CA LYS A 152 -0.32 -24.44 2.09
C LYS A 152 -0.01 -25.91 2.32
N SER A 153 -1.05 -26.72 2.54
CA SER A 153 -0.90 -28.17 2.69
C SER A 153 -0.35 -28.77 1.40
N ILE A 154 0.59 -29.72 1.49
CA ILE A 154 1.12 -30.39 0.30
C ILE A 154 0.03 -31.23 -0.38
N SER A 155 -0.96 -31.71 0.37
CA SER A 155 -2.13 -32.41 -0.16
C SER A 155 -2.97 -31.60 -1.16
N ASN A 156 -2.79 -30.28 -1.20
CA ASN A 156 -3.51 -29.42 -2.14
C ASN A 156 -2.88 -29.43 -3.54
N PHE A 157 -1.68 -30.02 -3.70
CA PHE A 157 -0.96 -30.08 -4.96
C PHE A 157 -1.14 -31.41 -5.70
N HIS A 158 -1.14 -31.36 -7.03
CA HIS A 158 -1.19 -32.56 -7.89
C HIS A 158 0.22 -33.10 -8.19
N TYR A 159 0.33 -34.42 -8.37
CA TYR A 159 1.60 -35.11 -8.65
C TYR A 159 2.09 -34.96 -10.09
N ASP A 160 1.21 -34.61 -11.03
CA ASP A 160 1.55 -34.63 -12.46
C ASP A 160 1.36 -33.29 -13.17
N SER A 161 0.94 -32.24 -12.47
CA SER A 161 0.66 -30.94 -13.10
C SER A 161 1.19 -29.75 -12.30
N TRP A 162 1.60 -28.71 -13.01
CA TRP A 162 2.04 -27.46 -12.40
C TRP A 162 0.84 -26.64 -11.90
N GLN A 163 0.92 -26.24 -10.64
CA GLN A 163 -0.11 -25.42 -10.01
C GLN A 163 0.43 -24.09 -9.51
N LYS A 164 -0.23 -23.01 -9.93
CA LYS A 164 0.02 -21.66 -9.43
C LYS A 164 -0.35 -21.60 -7.95
N SER A 165 0.65 -21.53 -7.10
CA SER A 165 0.51 -21.61 -5.65
C SER A 165 0.43 -20.26 -4.99
N TRP A 166 1.23 -19.30 -5.42
CA TRP A 166 1.16 -17.93 -4.93
C TRP A 166 1.40 -16.97 -6.08
N ASN A 167 0.58 -15.92 -6.12
CA ASN A 167 0.81 -14.72 -6.92
C ASN A 167 0.85 -13.51 -5.98
N LEU A 168 2.01 -12.85 -5.93
CA LEU A 168 2.34 -11.81 -4.98
C LEU A 168 2.87 -10.58 -5.72
N CYS A 169 2.55 -9.39 -5.26
CA CYS A 169 3.30 -8.18 -5.57
C CYS A 169 4.26 -7.93 -4.40
N CYS A 170 5.55 -7.99 -4.65
CA CYS A 170 6.59 -7.89 -3.62
C CYS A 170 7.47 -6.67 -3.88
N GLU A 171 7.86 -5.99 -2.81
CA GLU A 171 8.86 -4.96 -2.90
C GLU A 171 10.24 -5.56 -3.14
N PHE A 172 11.02 -4.95 -4.03
CA PHE A 172 12.39 -5.36 -4.33
C PHE A 172 13.30 -5.35 -3.09
N GLY A 173 12.99 -4.49 -2.11
CA GLY A 173 13.62 -4.44 -0.79
C GLY A 173 13.51 -5.75 0.01
N THR A 174 12.54 -6.62 -0.31
CA THR A 174 12.38 -7.92 0.36
C THR A 174 13.46 -8.95 -0.01
N LYS A 175 14.26 -8.67 -1.05
CA LYS A 175 15.41 -9.45 -1.55
C LYS A 175 15.13 -10.87 -2.06
N GLY A 176 13.98 -11.46 -1.75
CA GLY A 176 13.63 -12.80 -2.20
C GLY A 176 12.51 -13.42 -1.39
N VAL A 177 12.13 -14.62 -1.80
CA VAL A 177 11.22 -15.50 -1.07
C VAL A 177 11.94 -16.78 -0.63
N VAL A 178 11.51 -17.32 0.49
CA VAL A 178 11.98 -18.59 1.05
C VAL A 178 10.81 -19.54 1.14
N LEU A 179 10.99 -20.74 0.61
CA LEU A 179 10.02 -21.83 0.67
C LEU A 179 10.58 -22.94 1.55
N GLU A 180 9.80 -23.33 2.54
CA GLU A 180 10.19 -24.29 3.58
C GLU A 180 9.16 -25.42 3.61
N ILE A 181 9.61 -26.67 3.50
CA ILE A 181 8.74 -27.83 3.74
C ILE A 181 8.81 -28.18 5.21
N PHE A 182 7.64 -28.26 5.85
CA PHE A 182 7.51 -28.73 7.21
C PHE A 182 6.71 -30.03 7.27
N ARG A 183 7.09 -30.89 8.21
CA ARG A 183 6.29 -32.04 8.64
C ARG A 183 5.71 -31.77 10.02
N GLN A 184 4.39 -31.86 10.13
CA GLN A 184 3.66 -31.74 11.38
C GLN A 184 3.91 -33.00 12.24
N GLY A 185 4.16 -32.80 13.53
CA GLY A 185 4.28 -33.88 14.50
C GLY A 185 2.96 -34.63 14.65
N GLY A 186 3.04 -35.93 14.97
CA GLY A 186 1.86 -36.76 15.23
C GLY A 186 1.07 -36.30 16.47
N HIS A 187 -0.07 -36.95 16.73
CA HIS A 187 -1.05 -36.58 17.77
C HIS A 187 -0.47 -36.29 19.18
N CYS A 188 0.70 -36.82 19.54
CA CYS A 188 1.32 -36.65 20.86
C CYS A 188 2.44 -35.60 20.92
N PHE A 189 2.95 -35.09 19.79
CA PHE A 189 4.03 -34.09 19.77
C PHE A 189 3.56 -32.78 19.12
N LYS A 190 3.36 -31.74 19.94
CA LYS A 190 3.07 -30.38 19.45
C LYS A 190 4.34 -29.75 18.90
N GLY A 191 4.69 -30.07 17.66
CA GLY A 191 5.82 -29.45 16.96
C GLY A 191 5.73 -29.68 15.44
N SER A 192 6.33 -28.78 14.66
CA SER A 192 6.58 -29.01 13.24
C SER A 192 8.09 -29.05 13.02
N SER A 193 8.55 -29.96 12.19
CA SER A 193 9.97 -30.14 11.86
C SER A 193 10.24 -29.69 10.43
N LEU A 194 11.28 -28.88 10.24
CA LEU A 194 11.71 -28.43 8.92
C LEU A 194 12.36 -29.60 8.18
N GLN A 195 11.85 -29.97 7.01
CA GLN A 195 12.38 -31.03 6.17
C GLN A 195 13.37 -30.51 5.12
N GLY A 196 13.10 -29.33 4.56
CA GLY A 196 13.95 -28.71 3.56
C GLY A 196 13.59 -27.26 3.30
N THR A 197 14.51 -26.54 2.69
CA THR A 197 14.33 -25.13 2.35
C THR A 197 14.95 -24.81 0.99
N VAL A 198 14.32 -23.88 0.28
CA VAL A 198 14.84 -23.29 -0.94
C VAL A 198 14.57 -21.79 -0.93
N THR A 199 15.51 -21.02 -1.46
CA THR A 199 15.42 -19.55 -1.50
C THR A 199 15.47 -19.08 -2.95
N PHE A 200 14.64 -18.11 -3.32
CA PHE A 200 14.71 -17.44 -4.61
C PHE A 200 15.08 -15.98 -4.39
N HIS A 201 16.26 -15.56 -4.85
CA HIS A 201 16.71 -14.18 -4.75
C HIS A 201 16.23 -13.37 -5.96
N TRP A 202 15.74 -12.15 -5.74
CA TRP A 202 15.32 -11.27 -6.84
C TRP A 202 16.44 -11.01 -7.85
N ASN A 203 17.66 -10.74 -7.37
CA ASN A 203 18.81 -10.50 -8.22
C ASN A 203 19.21 -11.70 -9.09
N GLU A 204 18.91 -12.92 -8.63
CA GLU A 204 19.21 -14.13 -9.38
C GLU A 204 18.16 -14.35 -10.46
N LEU A 205 16.88 -14.21 -10.10
CA LEU A 205 15.76 -14.25 -11.03
C LEU A 205 15.91 -13.19 -12.14
N LEU A 206 16.27 -11.95 -11.81
CA LEU A 206 16.48 -10.90 -12.81
C LEU A 206 17.61 -11.18 -13.80
N ARG A 207 18.60 -12.00 -13.41
CA ARG A 207 19.70 -12.42 -14.29
C ARG A 207 19.37 -13.69 -15.04
N ALA A 208 18.33 -14.41 -14.64
CA ALA A 208 17.95 -15.66 -15.26
C ALA A 208 17.36 -15.41 -16.65
N PRO A 209 17.66 -16.28 -17.65
CA PRO A 209 16.95 -16.27 -18.91
C PRO A 209 15.44 -16.41 -18.66
N SER A 210 14.61 -15.55 -19.24
CA SER A 210 13.15 -15.48 -19.01
C SER A 210 12.71 -15.06 -17.59
N GLN A 211 13.59 -14.48 -16.78
CA GLN A 211 13.28 -14.01 -15.41
C GLN A 211 12.67 -15.10 -14.51
N THR A 212 13.03 -16.35 -14.78
CA THR A 212 12.43 -17.54 -14.18
C THR A 212 13.52 -18.46 -13.68
N LEU A 213 13.31 -19.07 -12.52
CA LEU A 213 14.19 -20.11 -11.97
C LEU A 213 13.37 -21.28 -11.50
N GLU A 214 13.88 -22.48 -11.77
CA GLU A 214 13.37 -23.72 -11.22
C GLU A 214 14.32 -24.22 -10.12
N ARG A 215 13.74 -24.67 -9.01
CA ARG A 215 14.47 -25.35 -7.94
C ARG A 215 13.63 -26.46 -7.34
N GLU A 216 14.31 -27.41 -6.72
CA GLU A 216 13.70 -28.54 -6.05
C GLU A 216 13.99 -28.49 -4.55
N VAL A 217 13.03 -28.89 -3.72
CA VAL A 217 13.18 -28.97 -2.27
C VAL A 217 12.83 -30.39 -1.79
N SER A 218 13.70 -30.94 -0.96
CA SER A 218 13.58 -32.28 -0.35
C SER A 218 13.38 -33.43 -1.35
N GLN A 219 13.79 -33.26 -2.62
CA GLN A 219 13.54 -34.22 -3.73
C GLN A 219 12.05 -34.56 -3.96
N GLN A 220 11.15 -33.80 -3.36
CA GLN A 220 9.71 -34.07 -3.31
C GLN A 220 8.92 -33.03 -4.10
N VAL A 221 9.39 -31.79 -4.12
CA VAL A 221 8.63 -30.66 -4.65
C VAL A 221 9.51 -29.84 -5.56
N ARG A 222 9.10 -29.74 -6.82
CA ARG A 222 9.68 -28.82 -7.81
C ARG A 222 8.91 -27.52 -7.78
N ILE A 223 9.67 -26.42 -7.85
CA ILE A 223 9.15 -25.07 -7.71
C ILE A 223 9.72 -24.21 -8.83
N VAL A 224 8.85 -23.57 -9.58
CA VAL A 224 9.22 -22.56 -10.56
C VAL A 224 8.79 -21.20 -10.02
N ALA A 225 9.75 -20.27 -9.93
CA ALA A 225 9.50 -18.88 -9.60
C ALA A 225 9.72 -18.02 -10.84
N SER A 226 8.78 -17.14 -11.14
CA SER A 226 8.87 -16.14 -12.21
C SER A 226 8.57 -14.76 -11.66
N ILE A 227 9.25 -13.73 -12.18
CA ILE A 227 9.05 -12.34 -11.78
C ILE A 227 8.91 -11.40 -12.98
N THR A 228 8.28 -10.26 -12.75
CA THR A 228 8.38 -9.10 -13.64
C THR A 228 9.59 -8.23 -13.29
N PRO A 229 10.07 -7.38 -14.24
CA PRO A 229 11.02 -6.34 -13.91
C PRO A 229 10.49 -5.40 -12.81
N PRO A 230 11.33 -4.90 -11.90
CA PRO A 230 10.87 -4.01 -10.85
C PRO A 230 10.40 -2.68 -11.44
N VAL A 231 9.21 -2.24 -11.04
CA VAL A 231 8.59 -0.97 -11.44
C VAL A 231 8.51 -0.05 -10.24
N GLN A 232 8.74 1.25 -10.44
CA GLN A 232 8.59 2.23 -9.37
C GLN A 232 7.14 2.28 -8.89
N ALA A 233 6.96 2.15 -7.58
CA ALA A 233 5.66 2.10 -6.94
C ALA A 233 5.38 3.40 -6.17
N PRO A 234 4.09 3.65 -5.81
CA PRO A 234 3.72 4.79 -4.99
C PRO A 234 4.48 4.82 -3.66
N TYR A 235 4.88 6.01 -3.22
CA TYR A 235 5.41 6.21 -1.88
C TYR A 235 4.29 6.05 -0.85
N LEU A 236 4.64 5.46 0.28
CA LEU A 236 3.74 5.30 1.42
C LEU A 236 4.34 6.02 2.62
N LEU A 237 3.60 6.97 3.19
CA LEU A 237 4.01 7.80 4.31
C LEU A 237 2.98 7.70 5.44
N LYS A 238 3.46 7.58 6.68
CA LYS A 238 2.64 7.56 7.91
C LYS A 238 3.22 8.52 8.93
N CYS A 239 2.42 9.43 9.45
CA CYS A 239 2.83 10.28 10.57
C CYS A 239 2.51 9.61 11.91
N VAL A 240 3.52 9.44 12.76
CA VAL A 240 3.34 8.95 14.13
C VAL A 240 3.54 10.08 15.14
N PRO A 241 2.75 10.16 16.22
CA PRO A 241 2.97 11.13 17.28
C PRO A 241 4.36 11.00 17.91
N ASP A 242 4.94 12.13 18.30
CA ASP A 242 6.21 12.19 19.02
C ASP A 242 6.17 13.23 20.15
N ARG A 243 7.30 13.42 20.85
CA ARG A 243 7.43 14.39 21.93
C ARG A 243 7.32 15.82 21.42
N VAL A 244 6.86 16.71 22.30
CA VAL A 244 6.77 18.14 22.02
C VAL A 244 8.15 18.74 21.82
N THR A 245 8.28 19.72 20.91
CA THR A 245 9.50 20.49 20.69
C THR A 245 9.34 21.97 21.07
N ASP A 246 10.46 22.62 21.39
CA ASP A 246 10.58 24.08 21.47
C ASP A 246 10.75 24.71 20.09
N ASP A 247 10.77 26.03 19.98
CA ASP A 247 10.92 26.80 18.73
C ASP A 247 12.18 26.41 17.95
N SER A 248 13.27 26.01 18.63
CA SER A 248 14.50 25.55 17.98
C SER A 248 14.40 24.15 17.37
N GLY A 249 13.34 23.41 17.69
CA GLY A 249 13.13 22.03 17.25
C GLY A 249 13.72 21.00 18.21
N ALA A 250 14.20 21.39 19.39
CA ALA A 250 14.66 20.46 20.41
C ALA A 250 13.48 19.95 21.25
N MET A 251 13.48 18.65 21.57
CA MET A 251 12.42 18.09 22.42
C MET A 251 12.43 18.73 23.81
N ILE A 252 11.24 19.03 24.33
CA ILE A 252 11.08 19.59 25.68
C ILE A 252 11.51 18.55 26.70
N SER A 253 12.61 18.82 27.43
CA SER A 253 13.10 17.91 28.47
C SER A 253 14.15 18.57 29.36
N ASP A 254 14.23 18.10 30.61
CA ASP A 254 15.29 18.50 31.55
C ASP A 254 16.70 18.20 31.03
N LEU A 255 16.84 17.16 30.19
CA LEU A 255 18.12 16.83 29.56
C LEU A 255 18.57 17.95 28.61
N ILE A 256 17.69 18.37 27.70
CA ILE A 256 18.00 19.46 26.76
C ILE A 256 18.24 20.76 27.51
N LEU A 257 17.45 21.05 28.56
CA LEU A 257 17.69 22.22 29.43
C LEU A 257 19.11 22.20 30.01
N ARG A 258 19.56 21.07 30.59
CA ARG A 258 20.92 20.94 31.14
C ARG A 258 21.99 21.15 30.07
N MET A 259 21.81 20.55 28.90
CA MET A 259 22.74 20.69 27.79
C MET A 259 22.83 22.12 27.28
N ASN A 260 21.71 22.85 27.28
CA ASN A 260 21.63 24.24 26.88
C ASN A 260 21.96 25.23 28.02
N ARG A 261 22.72 24.79 29.04
CA ARG A 261 23.12 25.62 30.20
C ARG A 261 21.93 26.26 30.91
N TYR A 262 20.83 25.52 31.02
CA TYR A 262 19.56 25.95 31.64
C TYR A 262 18.91 27.18 31.00
N ARG A 263 19.23 27.47 29.73
CA ARG A 263 18.45 28.44 28.94
C ARG A 263 17.03 27.90 28.76
N PRO A 264 15.98 28.72 29.02
CA PRO A 264 14.61 28.27 28.87
C PRO A 264 14.29 27.77 27.46
N GLN A 265 13.43 26.76 27.37
CA GLN A 265 12.90 26.24 26.11
C GLN A 265 11.60 26.99 25.76
N GLU A 266 11.68 27.85 24.74
CA GLU A 266 10.60 28.72 24.25
C GLU A 266 9.72 28.00 23.22
N GLY A 267 8.42 28.27 23.25
CA GLY A 267 7.46 27.70 22.31
C GLY A 267 7.07 26.26 22.63
N ARG A 268 5.90 25.85 22.14
CA ARG A 268 5.37 24.49 22.26
C ARG A 268 4.84 24.05 20.91
N TRP A 269 5.44 22.98 20.40
CA TRP A 269 5.14 22.40 19.11
C TRP A 269 4.76 20.93 19.25
N LEU A 270 3.57 20.58 18.80
CA LEU A 270 3.22 19.18 18.59
C LEU A 270 4.07 18.66 17.45
N SER A 271 4.80 17.57 17.69
CA SER A 271 5.72 17.01 16.71
C SER A 271 5.25 15.62 16.30
N LYS A 272 5.39 15.32 15.02
CA LYS A 272 5.11 14.01 14.45
C LYS A 272 6.27 13.56 13.59
N THR A 273 6.58 12.29 13.66
CA THR A 273 7.63 11.66 12.86
C THR A 273 6.98 11.03 11.63
N VAL A 274 7.42 11.39 10.44
CA VAL A 274 6.92 10.81 9.19
C VAL A 274 7.79 9.60 8.84
N LEU A 275 7.16 8.44 8.77
CA LEU A 275 7.77 7.17 8.45
C LEU A 275 7.41 6.74 7.03
N ASP A 276 8.36 6.17 6.30
CA ASP A 276 8.06 5.45 5.06
C ASP A 276 7.46 4.05 5.30
N HIS A 277 7.20 3.32 4.22
CA HIS A 277 6.75 1.92 4.24
C HIS A 277 7.64 0.97 5.05
N ALA A 278 8.95 1.24 5.08
CA ALA A 278 9.97 0.46 5.79
C ALA A 278 10.24 0.99 7.21
N ARG A 279 9.42 1.94 7.68
CA ARG A 279 9.53 2.61 8.98
C ARG A 279 10.80 3.42 9.17
N ARG A 280 11.40 3.92 8.10
CA ARG A 280 12.51 4.89 8.17
C ARG A 280 11.94 6.29 8.33
N GLU A 281 12.61 7.11 9.13
CA GLU A 281 12.23 8.50 9.36
C GLU A 281 12.62 9.36 8.16
N CYS A 282 11.61 9.88 7.46
CA CYS A 282 11.82 10.71 6.27
C CYS A 282 11.68 12.20 6.57
N PHE A 283 10.73 12.56 7.43
CA PHE A 283 10.46 13.95 7.80
C PHE A 283 10.08 14.07 9.27
N VAL A 284 10.23 15.28 9.80
CA VAL A 284 9.62 15.70 11.06
C VAL A 284 8.63 16.81 10.77
N VAL A 285 7.39 16.59 11.18
CA VAL A 285 6.31 17.57 11.13
C VAL A 285 6.21 18.25 12.48
N ARG A 286 6.07 19.57 12.50
CA ARG A 286 5.86 20.36 13.72
C ARG A 286 4.68 21.29 13.53
N MET A 287 3.81 21.37 14.54
CA MET A 287 2.63 22.25 14.56
C MET A 287 2.70 23.16 15.79
N ARG A 288 2.74 24.47 15.59
CA ARG A 288 2.85 25.42 16.69
C ARG A 288 1.52 25.53 17.44
N VAL A 289 1.56 25.34 18.75
CA VAL A 289 0.35 25.38 19.61
C VAL A 289 0.48 26.34 20.78
N GLY A 290 1.69 26.59 21.27
CA GLY A 290 1.93 27.47 22.41
C GLY A 290 3.17 28.32 22.26
N GLY A 291 3.13 29.51 22.88
CA GLY A 291 4.25 30.44 23.00
C GLY A 291 4.74 30.56 24.44
N GLY A 292 5.85 31.27 24.63
CA GLY A 292 6.49 31.45 25.93
C GLY A 292 7.32 30.24 26.38
N PHE A 293 7.95 30.34 27.54
CA PHE A 293 8.75 29.26 28.12
C PHE A 293 8.16 28.80 29.46
N TRP A 294 8.58 27.63 29.93
CA TRP A 294 8.20 27.12 31.26
C TRP A 294 9.32 27.40 32.26
N ARG A 295 8.99 27.95 33.43
CA ARG A 295 9.87 28.00 34.61
C ARG A 295 9.13 27.48 35.84
N ARG A 296 9.81 26.63 36.64
CA ARG A 296 9.24 26.11 37.91
C ARG A 296 8.90 27.29 38.83
N GLY A 297 7.60 27.47 39.12
CA GLY A 297 7.10 28.56 39.98
C GLY A 297 6.99 29.94 39.30
N GLY A 298 7.06 30.01 37.96
CA GLY A 298 6.98 31.26 37.18
C GLY A 298 6.05 31.15 35.95
N GLU A 299 6.45 31.76 34.83
CA GLU A 299 5.67 31.82 33.58
C GLU A 299 5.28 30.43 33.04
N THR A 300 4.02 30.32 32.62
CA THR A 300 3.45 29.12 31.97
C THR A 300 3.20 29.37 30.50
N PRO A 301 3.55 28.43 29.60
CA PRO A 301 3.28 28.57 28.18
C PRO A 301 1.78 28.80 27.92
N SER A 302 1.46 29.68 26.98
CA SER A 302 0.09 30.07 26.63
C SER A 302 -0.23 29.68 25.19
N PRO A 303 -1.51 29.37 24.86
CA PRO A 303 -1.88 29.00 23.51
C PRO A 303 -1.66 30.19 22.56
N VAL A 304 -1.12 29.91 21.37
CA VAL A 304 -0.98 30.95 20.33
C VAL A 304 -2.31 31.20 19.62
N LYS A 305 -2.44 32.39 19.03
CA LYS A 305 -3.59 32.74 18.21
C LYS A 305 -3.64 31.87 16.94
N TRP A 306 -4.79 31.84 16.27
CA TRP A 306 -4.98 30.97 15.11
C TRP A 306 -3.98 31.27 14.00
N GLU A 307 -3.76 32.55 13.68
CA GLU A 307 -2.81 33.04 12.69
C GLU A 307 -1.36 32.58 12.93
N ASP A 308 -1.00 32.25 14.17
CA ASP A 308 0.35 31.82 14.57
C ASP A 308 0.50 30.28 14.60
N ARG A 309 -0.56 29.51 14.30
CA ARG A 309 -0.55 28.03 14.31
C ARG A 309 0.02 27.46 13.02
N ILE A 310 1.29 27.76 12.78
CA ILE A 310 2.01 27.31 11.59
C ILE A 310 2.37 25.82 11.66
N ILE A 311 2.39 25.18 10.50
CA ILE A 311 2.89 23.83 10.29
C ILE A 311 4.24 23.92 9.59
N GLU A 312 5.23 23.18 10.06
CA GLU A 312 6.54 23.01 9.42
C GLU A 312 6.77 21.54 9.08
N ILE A 313 7.27 21.28 7.87
CA ILE A 313 7.83 20.00 7.46
C ILE A 313 9.34 20.15 7.34
N ARG A 314 10.08 19.34 8.10
CA ARG A 314 11.54 19.32 8.12
C ARG A 314 12.06 18.03 7.51
N GLU A 315 13.00 18.14 6.59
CA GLU A 315 13.59 16.99 5.89
C GLU A 315 14.63 16.28 6.75
N GLY A 316 14.43 14.98 6.96
CA GLY A 316 15.37 14.11 7.65
C GLY A 316 14.79 13.44 8.90
N SER A 317 15.70 12.77 9.61
CA SER A 317 15.42 12.04 10.85
C SER A 317 15.80 12.85 12.09
N TRP A 318 15.32 12.43 13.25
CA TRP A 318 15.71 13.07 14.51
C TRP A 318 17.20 12.88 14.80
N SER A 319 17.85 13.95 15.26
CA SER A 319 19.18 13.87 15.86
C SER A 319 19.05 13.49 17.33
N TYR A 320 19.08 12.19 17.63
CA TYR A 320 18.95 11.68 18.99
C TYR A 320 20.20 11.94 19.83
N VAL A 321 19.98 12.43 21.05
CA VAL A 321 21.05 12.72 22.00
C VAL A 321 21.09 11.69 23.13
N ALA A 322 19.92 11.26 23.61
CA ALA A 322 19.83 10.17 24.59
C ALA A 322 18.47 9.49 24.51
N GLY A 323 18.47 8.16 24.34
CA GLY A 323 17.24 7.38 24.24
C GLY A 323 16.31 7.93 23.14
N SER A 324 15.10 8.33 23.51
CA SER A 324 14.11 8.93 22.61
C SER A 324 14.08 10.46 22.62
N ILE A 325 15.08 11.12 23.22
CA ILE A 325 15.21 12.58 23.25
C ILE A 325 16.14 13.03 22.12
N GLY A 326 15.67 13.93 21.26
CA GLY A 326 16.43 14.43 20.13
C GLY A 326 16.07 15.86 19.70
N ARG A 327 16.64 16.26 18.57
CA ARG A 327 16.37 17.53 17.87
C ARG A 327 15.88 17.27 16.46
N ALA A 328 14.87 18.02 16.03
CA ALA A 328 14.35 17.97 14.68
C ALA A 328 15.41 18.48 13.67
N PRO A 329 15.37 18.03 12.40
CA PRO A 329 16.25 18.55 11.36
C PRO A 329 16.13 20.07 11.20
N GLU A 330 17.21 20.74 10.77
CA GLU A 330 17.22 22.19 10.57
C GLU A 330 16.53 22.61 9.26
N LYS A 331 16.62 21.77 8.22
CA LYS A 331 16.11 22.08 6.88
C LYS A 331 14.57 22.01 6.84
N VAL A 332 13.92 23.16 6.88
CA VAL A 332 12.48 23.30 6.59
C VAL A 332 12.28 23.26 5.08
N ILE A 333 11.42 22.35 4.61
CA ILE A 333 11.14 22.18 3.17
C ILE A 333 9.76 22.68 2.77
N ALA A 334 8.82 22.73 3.71
CA ALA A 334 7.49 23.23 3.45
C ALA A 334 6.81 23.74 4.72
N THR A 335 5.94 24.73 4.57
CA THR A 335 5.16 25.30 5.66
C THR A 335 3.72 25.55 5.25
N ALA A 336 2.79 25.41 6.19
CA ALA A 336 1.42 25.90 6.04
C ALA A 336 1.14 26.99 7.08
N THR A 337 0.67 28.15 6.60
CA THR A 337 0.30 29.28 7.44
C THR A 337 -1.22 29.51 7.36
N PRO A 338 -1.93 29.56 8.49
CA PRO A 338 -3.36 29.86 8.50
C PRO A 338 -3.66 31.24 7.92
N LYS A 339 -4.79 31.36 7.23
CA LYS A 339 -5.33 32.61 6.70
C LYS A 339 -6.77 32.78 7.17
N GLU A 340 -7.24 34.02 7.20
CA GLU A 340 -8.66 34.30 7.39
C GLU A 340 -9.47 33.73 6.21
N PRO A 341 -10.42 32.81 6.47
CA PRO A 341 -11.20 32.21 5.40
C PRO A 341 -12.22 33.22 4.83
N PRO A 342 -12.48 33.19 3.51
CA PRO A 342 -13.63 33.91 2.93
C PRO A 342 -14.94 33.42 3.55
N GLU A 343 -16.01 34.23 3.50
CA GLU A 343 -17.29 33.98 4.21
C GLU A 343 -17.90 32.58 3.97
N GLN A 344 -17.70 32.02 2.77
CA GLN A 344 -18.21 30.69 2.39
C GLN A 344 -17.40 29.51 2.97
N TRP A 345 -16.18 29.75 3.46
CA TRP A 345 -15.24 28.72 3.93
C TRP A 345 -15.06 28.78 5.46
N LYS A 346 -14.65 27.67 6.07
CA LYS A 346 -14.46 27.57 7.53
C LYS A 346 -13.00 27.63 7.95
N ALA A 347 -12.07 27.22 7.09
CA ALA A 347 -10.64 27.47 7.26
C ALA A 347 -9.97 27.69 5.91
N ALA A 348 -8.87 28.46 5.94
CA ALA A 348 -8.00 28.70 4.80
C ALA A 348 -6.53 28.61 5.24
N TRP A 349 -5.69 28.07 4.36
CA TRP A 349 -4.25 27.91 4.57
C TRP A 349 -3.48 28.30 3.32
N ASN A 350 -2.38 29.03 3.50
CA ASN A 350 -1.39 29.25 2.45
C ASN A 350 -0.24 28.27 2.64
N PHE A 351 0.13 27.56 1.59
CA PHE A 351 1.28 26.67 1.58
C PHE A 351 2.49 27.35 0.94
N SER A 352 3.68 27.04 1.44
CA SER A 352 4.93 27.51 0.83
C SER A 352 5.19 26.94 -0.56
N THR A 353 4.41 25.94 -0.99
CA THR A 353 4.39 25.40 -2.35
C THR A 353 3.71 26.34 -3.35
N GLY A 354 3.04 27.40 -2.87
CA GLY A 354 2.26 28.34 -3.67
C GLY A 354 0.76 28.00 -3.73
N ASP A 355 0.36 26.88 -3.16
CA ASP A 355 -1.04 26.45 -3.12
C ASP A 355 -1.81 27.08 -1.94
N GLU A 356 -3.08 27.36 -2.16
CA GLU A 356 -4.03 27.85 -1.17
C GLU A 356 -5.13 26.79 -0.98
N LEU A 357 -5.25 26.28 0.25
CA LEU A 357 -6.26 25.30 0.65
C LEU A 357 -7.40 26.00 1.38
N MET A 358 -8.63 25.76 0.96
CA MET A 358 -9.84 26.16 1.68
C MET A 358 -10.70 24.93 2.03
N ILE A 359 -11.25 24.92 3.24
CA ILE A 359 -12.01 23.80 3.81
C ILE A 359 -13.35 24.30 4.35
N GLY A 360 -14.44 23.64 3.98
CA GLY A 360 -15.81 24.04 4.29
C GLY A 360 -16.77 22.86 4.45
N TRP A 361 -18.05 23.17 4.62
CA TRP A 361 -19.15 22.21 4.67
C TRP A 361 -20.13 22.52 3.56
N GLU A 362 -20.56 21.49 2.84
CA GLU A 362 -21.66 21.60 1.89
C GLU A 362 -22.97 21.24 2.60
N SER A 363 -23.98 22.09 2.43
CA SER A 363 -25.29 22.00 3.10
C SER A 363 -26.41 21.46 2.20
N SER A 364 -26.06 20.85 1.06
CA SER A 364 -26.99 20.57 -0.03
C SER A 364 -27.81 19.28 0.14
N THR A 365 -27.49 18.42 1.11
CA THR A 365 -28.28 17.22 1.48
C THR A 365 -28.36 17.07 2.99
N SER A 366 -29.23 16.17 3.48
CA SER A 366 -29.49 15.85 4.90
C SER A 366 -28.24 15.52 5.74
N ILE A 367 -27.08 15.39 5.10
CA ILE A 367 -25.77 15.06 5.65
C ILE A 367 -24.80 16.19 5.31
N SER A 368 -24.28 16.87 6.33
CA SER A 368 -23.28 17.93 6.14
C SER A 368 -21.94 17.29 5.72
N SER A 369 -21.48 17.54 4.50
CA SER A 369 -20.26 16.90 3.98
C SER A 369 -19.09 17.89 3.86
N LEU A 370 -17.85 17.42 4.06
CA LEU A 370 -16.66 18.24 3.91
C LEU A 370 -16.44 18.61 2.44
N CYS A 371 -16.23 19.90 2.18
CA CYS A 371 -15.83 20.40 0.86
C CYS A 371 -14.42 21.00 0.90
N PHE A 372 -13.72 20.90 -0.22
CA PHE A 372 -12.33 21.32 -0.37
C PHE A 372 -12.15 22.14 -1.64
N TYR A 373 -11.32 23.17 -1.56
CA TYR A 373 -10.78 23.86 -2.72
C TYR A 373 -9.27 23.97 -2.57
N LEU A 374 -8.55 23.66 -3.65
CA LEU A 374 -7.10 23.84 -3.74
C LEU A 374 -6.82 24.63 -5.01
N GLY A 375 -6.22 25.81 -4.87
CA GLY A 375 -5.84 26.66 -5.99
C GLY A 375 -4.38 27.08 -5.90
N ASN A 376 -3.74 27.33 -7.04
CA ASN A 376 -2.37 27.84 -7.09
C ASN A 376 -2.34 29.16 -7.90
N GLN A 377 -1.89 30.25 -7.28
CA GLN A 377 -1.87 31.56 -7.92
C GLN A 377 -0.82 31.66 -9.05
N ALA A 378 0.25 30.85 -8.97
CA ALA A 378 1.33 30.84 -9.95
C ALA A 378 1.03 29.97 -11.19
N SER A 379 0.12 29.01 -11.07
CA SER A 379 -0.28 28.11 -12.16
C SER A 379 -1.81 27.94 -12.22
N PRO A 380 -2.55 28.96 -12.70
CA PRO A 380 -4.02 28.91 -12.77
C PRO A 380 -4.56 27.79 -13.68
N GLU A 381 -3.75 27.35 -14.65
CA GLU A 381 -4.08 26.31 -15.64
C GLU A 381 -3.92 24.88 -15.09
N SER A 382 -3.13 24.69 -14.03
CA SER A 382 -3.02 23.39 -13.36
C SER A 382 -4.26 23.18 -12.49
N SER A 383 -5.24 22.43 -13.01
CA SER A 383 -6.41 22.08 -12.20
C SER A 383 -6.10 20.84 -11.35
N VAL A 384 -6.01 21.07 -10.04
CA VAL A 384 -5.95 20.03 -9.01
C VAL A 384 -7.28 20.02 -8.28
N LYS A 385 -7.88 18.84 -8.08
CA LYS A 385 -9.09 18.67 -7.27
C LYS A 385 -8.85 17.72 -6.12
N LEU A 386 -9.42 18.06 -4.97
CA LEU A 386 -9.46 17.22 -3.79
C LEU A 386 -10.86 16.62 -3.69
N LEU A 387 -10.98 15.30 -3.85
CA LEU A 387 -12.26 14.58 -3.79
C LEU A 387 -12.39 13.87 -2.45
N LYS A 388 -13.53 14.03 -1.76
CA LYS A 388 -13.86 13.24 -0.55
C LYS A 388 -13.88 11.75 -0.91
N GLY A 389 -13.29 10.92 -0.06
CA GLY A 389 -13.31 9.47 -0.16
C GLY A 389 -12.27 8.89 -1.12
N ARG A 390 -12.29 7.56 -1.22
CA ARG A 390 -11.52 6.71 -2.13
C ARG A 390 -12.17 6.77 -3.52
N LYS A 391 -11.55 7.50 -4.46
CA LYS A 391 -12.07 7.70 -5.82
C LYS A 391 -11.11 7.13 -6.87
N MET A 392 -11.58 7.05 -8.12
CA MET A 392 -10.79 6.55 -9.25
C MET A 392 -10.24 5.13 -8.99
N HIS A 393 -8.94 4.90 -9.13
CA HIS A 393 -8.35 3.58 -8.90
C HIS A 393 -8.34 3.14 -7.43
N TYR A 394 -8.57 4.07 -6.49
CA TYR A 394 -8.69 3.76 -5.06
C TYR A 394 -10.07 3.25 -4.65
N GLN A 395 -11.07 3.36 -5.52
CA GLN A 395 -12.43 2.94 -5.21
C GLN A 395 -12.49 1.45 -4.85
N VAL A 396 -13.05 1.13 -3.69
CA VAL A 396 -13.22 -0.24 -3.21
C VAL A 396 -14.57 -0.75 -3.72
N LYS A 397 -14.56 -1.87 -4.43
CA LYS A 397 -15.80 -2.59 -4.76
C LYS A 397 -16.05 -3.59 -3.64
N ASN A 398 -17.20 -3.52 -2.98
CA ASN A 398 -17.62 -4.52 -2.00
C ASN A 398 -17.81 -5.87 -2.71
N ILE A 399 -16.78 -6.71 -2.70
CA ILE A 399 -16.90 -8.13 -3.08
C ILE A 399 -17.44 -8.86 -1.85
N LYS A 400 -18.71 -8.63 -1.49
CA LYS A 400 -19.42 -9.58 -0.63
C LYS A 400 -19.80 -10.78 -1.49
N SER A 401 -19.52 -11.96 -0.92
CA SER A 401 -19.66 -13.30 -1.46
C SER A 401 -20.97 -13.53 -2.22
N GLU A 402 -20.86 -13.85 -3.51
CA GLU A 402 -21.84 -14.71 -4.21
C GLU A 402 -21.73 -16.14 -3.65
N SER A 403 -21.99 -16.33 -2.36
CA SER A 403 -22.48 -17.61 -1.87
C SER A 403 -23.99 -17.49 -1.89
N LYS A 404 -24.60 -18.10 -2.90
CA LYS A 404 -26.02 -18.46 -2.86
C LYS A 404 -26.28 -19.17 -1.54
N ASP A 405 -27.08 -18.57 -0.68
CA ASP A 405 -28.23 -19.21 -0.04
C ASP A 405 -29.17 -18.10 0.43
N GLU A 406 -30.45 -18.27 0.07
CA GLU A 406 -31.53 -17.32 0.20
C GLU A 406 -32.05 -17.20 1.65
N GLU A 407 -32.74 -16.08 1.89
CA GLU A 407 -33.66 -15.76 3.00
C GLU A 407 -33.03 -15.30 4.33
N ILE A 408 -33.08 -13.98 4.59
CA ILE A 408 -34.11 -13.35 5.43
C ILE A 408 -34.10 -11.81 5.22
N GLN A 409 -35.18 -11.35 4.58
CA GLN A 409 -35.96 -10.11 4.77
C GLN A 409 -35.27 -8.79 5.17
N ASN A 410 -35.40 -7.81 4.26
CA ASN A 410 -35.80 -6.41 4.49
C ASN A 410 -35.45 -5.83 5.87
N GLN A 411 -34.23 -5.33 6.00
CA GLN A 411 -33.89 -4.21 6.87
C GLN A 411 -32.56 -3.60 6.40
N ASN A 412 -32.63 -2.29 6.09
CA ASN A 412 -31.55 -1.32 6.19
C ASN A 412 -30.69 -1.01 4.94
N GLU A 413 -31.31 -0.49 3.88
CA GLU A 413 -30.57 0.34 2.89
C GLU A 413 -30.09 1.67 3.53
N GLU A 414 -30.79 2.21 4.53
CA GLU A 414 -30.41 3.46 5.22
C GLU A 414 -29.24 3.29 6.23
N ASP A 415 -29.01 2.10 6.81
CA ASP A 415 -27.83 1.87 7.67
C ASP A 415 -26.58 1.53 6.85
N GLU A 416 -26.72 0.91 5.67
CA GLU A 416 -25.59 0.61 4.77
C GLU A 416 -24.98 1.89 4.17
N ASP A 417 -25.79 2.86 3.76
CA ASP A 417 -25.31 4.16 3.27
C ASP A 417 -24.57 4.95 4.38
N GLY A 418 -25.01 4.84 5.64
CA GLY A 418 -24.37 5.46 6.80
C GLY A 418 -23.02 4.86 7.16
N GLU A 419 -22.88 3.53 7.10
CA GLU A 419 -21.62 2.83 7.34
C GLU A 419 -20.57 3.11 6.24
N GLU A 420 -20.97 3.16 4.98
CA GLU A 420 -20.07 3.52 3.87
C GLU A 420 -19.55 4.97 4.00
N ASP A 421 -20.41 5.91 4.41
CA ASP A 421 -20.00 7.31 4.61
C ASP A 421 -19.02 7.49 5.78
N GLU A 422 -19.13 6.68 6.85
CA GLU A 422 -18.19 6.68 7.97
C GLU A 422 -16.81 6.11 7.59
N GLU A 423 -16.78 5.06 6.77
CA GLU A 423 -15.53 4.49 6.26
C GLU A 423 -14.79 5.48 5.33
N GLU A 424 -15.54 6.25 4.53
CA GLU A 424 -15.01 7.22 3.59
C GLU A 424 -14.64 8.57 4.25
N GLU A 425 -15.17 8.89 5.44
CA GLU A 425 -15.01 10.20 6.10
C GLU A 425 -13.54 10.60 6.31
N GLY A 426 -12.63 9.63 6.45
CA GLY A 426 -11.21 9.88 6.65
C GLY A 426 -10.39 10.04 5.36
N PHE A 427 -10.93 9.70 4.20
CA PHE A 427 -10.17 9.63 2.95
C PHE A 427 -10.36 10.86 2.07
N VAL A 428 -9.29 11.26 1.37
CA VAL A 428 -9.30 12.30 0.33
C VAL A 428 -8.41 11.84 -0.81
N THR A 429 -8.96 11.82 -2.04
CA THR A 429 -8.20 11.52 -3.27
C THR A 429 -7.76 12.83 -3.93
N ILE A 430 -6.47 12.95 -4.23
CA ILE A 430 -5.92 14.07 -5.03
C ILE A 430 -5.99 13.68 -6.50
N VAL A 431 -6.61 14.54 -7.32
CA VAL A 431 -6.77 14.34 -8.77
C VAL A 431 -6.17 15.51 -9.53
N ARG A 432 -5.24 15.22 -10.43
CA ARG A 432 -4.65 16.21 -11.35
C ARG A 432 -5.23 16.05 -12.74
N PHE A 433 -5.59 17.16 -13.37
CA PHE A 433 -6.02 17.19 -14.76
C PHE A 433 -4.89 17.77 -15.60
N THR A 434 -4.52 17.07 -16.67
CA THR A 434 -3.49 17.48 -17.63
C THR A 434 -4.02 17.30 -19.04
N GLU A 435 -3.32 17.80 -20.05
CA GLU A 435 -3.68 17.55 -21.45
C GLU A 435 -3.72 16.04 -21.77
N GLU A 436 -2.80 15.28 -21.18
CA GLU A 436 -2.74 13.82 -21.30
C GLU A 436 -3.87 13.11 -20.52
N ASN A 437 -4.34 13.71 -19.43
CA ASN A 437 -5.39 13.16 -18.56
C ASN A 437 -6.54 14.16 -18.37
N PRO A 438 -7.35 14.44 -19.42
CA PRO A 438 -8.41 15.44 -19.35
C PRO A 438 -9.57 15.01 -18.44
N THR A 439 -9.72 13.71 -18.18
CA THR A 439 -10.69 13.14 -17.23
C THR A 439 -10.17 13.12 -15.79
N GLY A 440 -8.91 13.52 -15.58
CA GLY A 440 -8.24 13.53 -14.29
C GLY A 440 -7.54 12.20 -13.97
N LYS A 441 -6.33 12.30 -13.41
CA LYS A 441 -5.55 11.19 -12.88
C LYS A 441 -5.46 11.32 -11.37
N ALA A 442 -5.79 10.26 -10.63
CA ALA A 442 -5.59 10.25 -9.18
C ALA A 442 -4.10 10.05 -8.87
N THR A 443 -3.48 11.04 -8.24
CA THR A 443 -2.04 11.08 -8.00
C THR A 443 -1.67 10.79 -6.54
N ALA A 444 -2.64 10.87 -5.63
CA ALA A 444 -2.45 10.47 -4.24
C ALA A 444 -3.78 10.11 -3.55
N LEU A 445 -3.67 9.30 -2.50
CA LEU A 445 -4.72 9.02 -1.52
C LEU A 445 -4.24 9.41 -0.13
N LEU A 446 -4.99 10.27 0.54
CA LEU A 446 -4.74 10.67 1.91
C LEU A 446 -5.79 10.01 2.83
N ASN A 447 -5.36 9.57 4.00
CA ASN A 447 -6.24 9.39 5.14
C ASN A 447 -5.85 10.41 6.22
N TRP A 448 -6.59 11.52 6.30
CA TRP A 448 -6.26 12.64 7.19
C TRP A 448 -6.53 12.32 8.67
N LYS A 449 -7.45 11.40 8.97
CA LYS A 449 -7.71 10.91 10.34
C LYS A 449 -6.55 10.05 10.86
N LEU A 450 -5.99 9.19 10.01
CA LEU A 450 -4.89 8.29 10.36
C LEU A 450 -3.50 8.90 10.08
N LEU A 451 -3.46 10.07 9.43
CA LEU A 451 -2.27 10.75 8.94
C LEU A 451 -1.39 9.84 8.07
N VAL A 452 -2.01 9.26 7.06
CA VAL A 452 -1.37 8.37 6.09
C VAL A 452 -1.55 8.90 4.69
N ALA A 453 -0.53 8.76 3.86
CA ALA A 453 -0.56 9.15 2.46
C ALA A 453 0.05 8.05 1.59
N GLU A 454 -0.61 7.77 0.47
CA GLU A 454 -0.05 7.09 -0.68
C GLU A 454 0.05 8.09 -1.82
N LEU A 455 1.21 8.21 -2.47
CA LEU A 455 1.41 9.19 -3.54
C LEU A 455 2.25 8.63 -4.69
N LEU A 456 1.88 8.97 -5.93
CA LEU A 456 2.66 8.66 -7.13
C LEU A 456 3.97 9.48 -7.15
N ALA A 457 4.94 9.03 -7.94
CA ALA A 457 6.26 9.66 -8.02
C ALA A 457 6.22 11.13 -8.49
N GLU A 458 5.20 11.49 -9.27
CA GLU A 458 4.93 12.83 -9.79
C GLU A 458 4.26 13.78 -8.77
N GLU A 459 3.71 13.26 -7.67
CA GLU A 459 3.07 14.08 -6.64
C GLU A 459 4.05 14.47 -5.54
N ASP A 460 4.04 15.73 -5.12
CA ASP A 460 4.99 16.21 -4.09
C ASP A 460 4.59 15.73 -2.69
N ALA A 461 5.47 14.95 -2.05
CA ALA A 461 5.27 14.46 -0.68
C ALA A 461 5.02 15.59 0.32
N ALA A 462 5.67 16.76 0.17
CA ALA A 462 5.47 17.87 1.07
C ALA A 462 4.04 18.45 0.96
N LEU A 463 3.51 18.57 -0.26
CA LEU A 463 2.13 19.01 -0.49
C LEU A 463 1.13 18.02 0.13
N ALA A 464 1.31 16.72 -0.11
CA ALA A 464 0.46 15.67 0.46
C ALA A 464 0.43 15.70 2.00
N LEU A 465 1.59 15.89 2.64
CA LEU A 465 1.70 16.02 4.09
C LEU A 465 1.04 17.32 4.61
N LEU A 466 1.27 18.46 3.97
CA LEU A 466 0.63 19.73 4.34
C LEU A 466 -0.89 19.65 4.24
N LEU A 467 -1.42 19.07 3.16
CA LEU A 467 -2.86 18.83 2.99
C LEU A 467 -3.41 17.98 4.13
N CYS A 468 -2.79 16.82 4.37
CA CYS A 468 -3.23 15.86 5.38
C CYS A 468 -3.32 16.49 6.78
N LEU A 469 -2.30 17.27 7.18
CA LEU A 469 -2.24 17.93 8.49
C LEU A 469 -3.18 19.14 8.58
N SER A 470 -3.24 19.97 7.53
CA SER A 470 -4.09 21.16 7.52
C SER A 470 -5.57 20.78 7.57
N ILE A 471 -5.97 19.70 6.87
CA ILE A 471 -7.31 19.12 6.96
C ILE A 471 -7.55 18.64 8.39
N LEU A 472 -6.65 17.83 8.96
CA LEU A 472 -6.84 17.29 10.31
C LEU A 472 -7.01 18.38 11.37
N ILE A 473 -6.13 19.39 11.38
CA ILE A 473 -6.19 20.51 12.35
C ILE A 473 -7.49 21.29 12.18
N SER A 474 -7.85 21.61 10.94
CA SER A 474 -9.05 22.38 10.63
C SER A 474 -10.29 21.64 11.10
N VAL A 475 -10.46 20.38 10.69
CA VAL A 475 -11.64 19.59 11.04
C VAL A 475 -11.72 19.32 12.55
N SER A 476 -10.57 19.08 13.22
CA SER A 476 -10.53 18.95 14.69
C SER A 476 -11.03 20.21 15.40
N LYS A 477 -10.64 21.40 14.92
CA LYS A 477 -11.15 22.67 15.44
C LYS A 477 -12.64 22.87 15.16
N MET A 478 -13.09 22.56 13.95
CA MET A 478 -14.47 22.72 13.51
C MET A 478 -15.43 21.81 14.30
N LYS A 479 -15.04 20.55 14.50
CA LYS A 479 -15.80 19.57 15.31
C LYS A 479 -15.59 19.73 16.82
N LYS A 480 -14.54 20.46 17.25
CA LYS A 480 -14.09 20.57 18.65
C LYS A 480 -13.73 19.22 19.29
N GLU A 481 -13.20 18.30 18.48
CA GLU A 481 -12.82 16.95 18.87
C GLU A 481 -11.34 16.69 18.52
N ASP A 482 -10.64 15.90 19.34
CA ASP A 482 -9.27 15.46 19.04
C ASP A 482 -9.28 14.32 18.03
N LEU A 483 -9.47 14.68 16.76
CA LEU A 483 -9.39 13.74 15.66
C LEU A 483 -7.92 13.36 15.41
N GLY A 484 -7.66 12.11 15.03
CA GLY A 484 -6.31 11.66 14.69
C GLY A 484 -5.27 11.72 15.82
N CYS A 485 -5.72 11.76 17.08
CA CYS A 485 -4.87 11.72 18.27
C CYS A 485 -3.79 12.83 18.27
N LEU A 486 -4.12 14.06 17.87
CA LEU A 486 -3.19 15.18 17.85
C LEU A 486 -2.62 15.49 19.24
N LEU A 487 -3.37 15.24 20.30
CA LEU A 487 -2.95 15.49 21.69
C LEU A 487 -1.96 14.45 22.24
N THR A 488 -1.65 13.39 21.49
CA THR A 488 -0.65 12.41 21.91
C THR A 488 0.75 13.01 21.79
N ARG A 489 1.43 13.20 22.92
CA ARG A 489 2.75 13.85 23.02
C ARG A 489 3.90 12.88 23.33
N ARG A 490 3.77 11.64 22.87
CA ARG A 490 4.80 10.61 23.07
C ARG A 490 4.96 9.77 21.82
N ARG A 491 6.16 9.23 21.65
CA ARG A 491 6.43 8.26 20.61
C ARG A 491 5.64 6.97 20.84
N LEU A 492 4.81 6.61 19.88
CA LEU A 492 4.10 5.33 19.87
C LEU A 492 5.05 4.19 19.48
N LYS A 493 4.80 3.00 20.03
CA LYS A 493 5.57 1.81 19.66
C LYS A 493 5.16 1.37 18.26
N GLU A 494 6.12 1.42 17.34
CA GLU A 494 6.00 0.82 16.02
C GLU A 494 6.65 -0.57 16.03
N ALA A 495 6.16 -1.49 15.20
CA ALA A 495 6.80 -2.79 15.07
C ALA A 495 8.23 -2.62 14.51
N LYS A 496 9.10 -3.59 14.82
CA LYS A 496 10.51 -3.50 14.43
C LYS A 496 10.66 -3.38 12.91
N LEU A 497 11.67 -2.64 12.47
CA LEU A 497 12.01 -2.49 11.05
C LEU A 497 12.20 -3.89 10.43
N GLY A 498 11.56 -4.14 9.30
CA GLY A 498 11.63 -5.42 8.61
C GLY A 498 10.70 -6.50 9.16
N ALA A 499 9.91 -6.23 10.21
CA ALA A 499 9.00 -7.21 10.78
C ALA A 499 7.64 -7.23 10.06
N ARG A 500 7.06 -6.05 9.84
CA ARG A 500 5.75 -5.81 9.19
C ARG A 500 5.80 -4.53 8.37
N ASP A 501 6.62 -4.53 7.32
CA ASP A 501 6.74 -3.36 6.44
C ASP A 501 5.45 -3.29 5.62
N TRP A 502 4.67 -2.23 5.81
CA TRP A 502 3.33 -2.14 5.23
C TRP A 502 3.39 -1.86 3.73
N GLY A 503 2.54 -2.52 2.95
CA GLY A 503 2.57 -2.44 1.48
C GLY A 503 3.86 -2.99 0.84
N SER A 504 4.65 -3.79 1.56
CA SER A 504 5.83 -4.48 1.00
C SER A 504 5.47 -5.79 0.30
N VAL A 505 4.33 -6.40 0.65
CA VAL A 505 3.80 -7.61 0.04
C VAL A 505 2.29 -7.46 -0.08
N THR A 506 1.76 -7.63 -1.28
CA THR A 506 0.32 -7.68 -1.56
C THR A 506 0.01 -8.99 -2.26
N LEU A 507 -1.06 -9.68 -1.84
CA LEU A 507 -1.49 -10.93 -2.45
C LEU A 507 -2.42 -10.60 -3.63
N HIS A 508 -2.16 -11.20 -4.79
CA HIS A 508 -3.07 -11.07 -5.93
C HIS A 508 -4.41 -11.75 -5.59
N PRO A 509 -5.57 -11.23 -6.02
CA PRO A 509 -6.83 -11.77 -5.55
C PRO A 509 -7.10 -13.23 -5.96
N SER A 510 -6.50 -13.69 -7.06
CA SER A 510 -6.52 -15.11 -7.44
C SER A 510 -5.81 -16.06 -6.46
N SER A 511 -5.01 -15.52 -5.54
CA SER A 511 -4.32 -16.28 -4.50
C SER A 511 -4.95 -16.13 -3.11
N TYR A 512 -6.01 -15.32 -2.95
CA TYR A 512 -6.76 -15.29 -1.69
C TYR A 512 -7.40 -16.67 -1.46
N SER A 513 -7.32 -17.12 -0.22
CA SER A 513 -7.98 -18.32 0.28
C SER A 513 -8.65 -17.93 1.58
N SER A 514 -9.75 -18.60 1.96
CA SER A 514 -10.36 -18.47 3.29
C SER A 514 -9.35 -18.71 4.43
N SER A 515 -8.28 -19.46 4.16
CA SER A 515 -7.17 -19.71 5.10
C SER A 515 -6.15 -18.56 5.19
N ILE A 516 -6.15 -17.61 4.26
CA ILE A 516 -5.20 -16.49 4.17
C ILE A 516 -6.01 -15.17 4.19
N SER A 517 -6.34 -14.70 5.40
CA SER A 517 -7.16 -13.50 5.62
C SER A 517 -6.42 -12.41 6.39
N SER A 518 -5.16 -12.10 6.02
CA SER A 518 -4.42 -11.01 6.66
C SER A 518 -4.68 -9.67 5.95
N PRO A 519 -5.20 -8.64 6.64
CA PRO A 519 -5.33 -7.28 6.09
C PRO A 519 -4.00 -6.69 5.63
N HIS A 520 -2.87 -7.15 6.20
CA HIS A 520 -1.53 -6.67 5.83
C HIS A 520 -1.03 -7.15 4.46
N LEU A 521 -1.78 -8.05 3.80
CA LEU A 521 -1.50 -8.53 2.45
C LEU A 521 -2.43 -7.93 1.40
N GLN A 522 -3.26 -6.97 1.80
CA GLN A 522 -4.18 -6.25 0.93
C GLN A 522 -3.70 -4.79 0.78
N PRO A 523 -4.20 -4.03 -0.21
CA PRO A 523 -4.01 -2.60 -0.24
C PRO A 523 -4.43 -1.97 1.10
N TRP A 524 -3.57 -1.11 1.66
CA TRP A 524 -3.76 -0.62 3.04
C TRP A 524 -5.09 0.12 3.22
N TYR A 525 -5.56 0.80 2.18
CA TYR A 525 -6.79 1.60 2.21
C TYR A 525 -8.08 0.77 2.19
N TRP A 526 -8.00 -0.56 2.00
CA TRP A 526 -9.15 -1.46 2.18
C TRP A 526 -9.45 -1.68 3.65
N ASN A 527 -8.43 -1.74 4.50
CA ASN A 527 -8.53 -2.04 5.92
C ASN A 527 -7.59 -1.16 6.75
N ALA A 528 -7.68 0.17 6.55
CA ALA A 528 -6.68 1.13 7.01
C ALA A 528 -6.45 1.08 8.52
N LYS A 529 -7.52 0.97 9.33
CA LYS A 529 -7.41 0.85 10.79
C LYS A 529 -6.61 -0.40 11.18
N ALA A 530 -6.92 -1.56 10.61
CA ALA A 530 -6.24 -2.83 10.93
C ALA A 530 -4.76 -2.84 10.50
N VAL A 531 -4.44 -2.21 9.36
CA VAL A 531 -3.07 -2.17 8.83
C VAL A 531 -2.19 -1.19 9.59
N LEU A 532 -2.73 -0.03 9.96
CA LEU A 532 -1.97 1.12 10.45
C LEU A 532 -1.95 1.25 11.97
N MET A 533 -2.95 0.71 12.67
CA MET A 533 -2.98 0.71 14.13
C MET A 533 -2.20 -0.48 14.66
N GLY A 534 -1.08 -0.21 15.33
CA GLY A 534 -0.41 -1.21 16.17
C GLY A 534 -1.32 -1.59 17.36
N THR A 535 -0.91 -2.60 18.13
CA THR A 535 -1.63 -3.05 19.34
C THR A 535 -1.95 -1.91 20.31
N ASP A 536 -1.05 -0.92 20.46
CA ASP A 536 -1.26 0.24 21.33
C ASP A 536 -2.18 1.31 20.70
N GLY A 537 -2.36 1.31 19.37
CA GLY A 537 -3.18 2.29 18.64
C GLY A 537 -4.68 2.04 18.76
N ALA A 538 -5.09 0.78 18.82
CA ALA A 538 -6.48 0.38 19.06
C ALA A 538 -6.96 0.76 20.48
N ASP A 539 -6.05 0.65 21.46
CA ASP A 539 -6.32 1.05 22.85
C ASP A 539 -6.46 2.56 23.01
N LEU A 540 -5.77 3.37 22.20
CA LEU A 540 -5.81 4.84 22.28
C LEU A 540 -7.14 5.45 21.80
N ILE A 541 -7.83 4.80 20.85
CA ILE A 541 -9.15 5.24 20.37
C ILE A 541 -10.25 4.80 21.33
N THR A 542 -10.10 3.63 21.96
CA THR A 542 -11.11 3.07 22.86
C THR A 542 -10.96 3.52 24.31
N ARG A 543 -9.76 3.93 24.73
CA ARG A 543 -9.46 4.47 26.07
C ARG A 543 -8.39 5.55 25.99
N GLN A 544 -8.72 6.80 26.36
CA GLN A 544 -7.68 7.78 26.68
C GLN A 544 -6.88 7.25 27.88
N PRO A 545 -5.59 6.86 27.72
CA PRO A 545 -4.82 6.41 28.85
C PRO A 545 -4.63 7.59 29.80
N ALA A 546 -4.57 7.35 31.11
CA ALA A 546 -4.07 8.32 32.06
C ALA A 546 -2.59 8.59 31.75
N LEU A 547 -2.32 9.55 30.88
CA LEU A 547 -0.97 9.87 30.41
C LEU A 547 -0.36 10.89 31.37
N ASN A 548 0.59 10.43 32.18
CA ASN A 548 1.43 11.29 33.01
C ASN A 548 2.46 12.00 32.12
N TYR A 549 2.05 13.13 31.54
CA TYR A 549 2.95 13.99 30.77
C TYR A 549 3.87 14.79 31.69
N SER A 550 5.06 15.14 31.19
CA SER A 550 6.00 15.95 31.97
C SER A 550 5.41 17.34 32.21
N PRO A 551 5.42 17.87 33.44
CA PRO A 551 4.92 19.23 33.71
C PRO A 551 5.68 20.31 32.92
N VAL A 552 6.90 20.02 32.46
CA VAL A 552 7.73 20.93 31.66
C VAL A 552 7.16 21.12 30.24
N GLU A 553 6.42 20.14 29.73
CA GLU A 553 5.74 20.21 28.42
C GLU A 553 4.57 21.20 28.44
N GLY A 554 4.02 21.53 29.60
CA GLY A 554 2.80 22.34 29.74
C GLY A 554 1.55 21.48 29.93
N SER A 555 0.49 22.10 30.46
CA SER A 555 -0.76 21.41 30.81
C SER A 555 -1.52 20.94 29.58
N ASP A 556 -2.33 19.90 29.72
CA ASP A 556 -3.20 19.40 28.65
C ASP A 556 -4.17 20.48 28.12
N ASP A 557 -4.58 21.40 28.99
CA ASP A 557 -5.44 22.53 28.64
C ASP A 557 -4.78 23.47 27.62
N LEU A 558 -3.44 23.64 27.66
CA LEU A 558 -2.71 24.40 26.64
C LEU A 558 -2.93 23.80 25.24
N TYR A 559 -2.73 22.49 25.11
CA TYR A 559 -2.82 21.79 23.82
C TYR A 559 -4.26 21.67 23.34
N LYS A 560 -5.20 21.39 24.25
CA LYS A 560 -6.63 21.37 23.95
C LYS A 560 -7.11 22.74 23.44
N ARG A 561 -6.70 23.84 24.07
CA ARG A 561 -6.99 25.19 23.57
C ARG A 561 -6.28 25.50 22.25
N GLY A 562 -5.07 24.98 22.05
CA GLY A 562 -4.32 25.17 20.80
C GLY A 562 -4.86 24.39 19.59
N ILE A 563 -5.71 23.38 19.80
CA ILE A 563 -6.27 22.56 18.71
C ILE A 563 -7.79 22.76 18.57
N LEU A 564 -8.52 22.76 19.69
CA LEU A 564 -9.99 22.69 19.71
C LEU A 564 -10.69 24.05 19.85
N LYS A 565 -9.93 25.11 20.18
CA LYS A 565 -10.42 26.50 20.24
C LYS A 565 -9.64 27.32 19.24
#